data_AF-A0A0C9W6Q5-F1
#
_entry.id   AF-A0A0C9W6Q5-F1
#
_cell.length_a   1.000
_cell.length_b   1.000
_cell.length_c   1.000
_cell.angle_alpha   90.00
_cell.angle_beta   90.00
_cell.angle_gamma   90.00
#
_symmetry.space_group_name_H-M   'P 1'
#
loop_
_entity.id
_entity.type
_entity.pdbx_description
1 polymer ?
#
loop_
_entity_poly.entity_id
_entity_poly.type
_entity_poly.pdbx_seq_one_letter_code
_entity_poly.pdbx_strand_id
1 'polypeptide(L)'
;TIGRTSATATSILDEGFAEINERFNELGGRVGMPIQQIISRFMKQYSRTNSANDWNTYQKYFAANRARELTRLPEIDSVTATPSEKMSQCYRLFQQDYPDTWQEILTIYEEAEVLGDMDKTVAQRQQLFQKITKKFSQ
;
A
#
# COMPACT_ATOMS: atom_id res chain seq x y z
N THR A 1 -7.83 29.37 -8.22
CA THR A 1 -8.83 29.33 -7.15
C THR A 1 -9.94 28.38 -7.55
N ILE A 2 -9.78 27.08 -7.27
CA ILE A 2 -10.77 26.02 -7.47
C ILE A 2 -11.40 25.81 -6.09
N GLY A 3 -12.69 25.79 -5.83
CA GLY A 3 -13.93 25.89 -6.59
C GLY A 3 -14.99 25.67 -5.51
N ARG A 4 -15.93 26.60 -5.33
CA ARG A 4 -16.95 26.51 -4.28
C ARG A 4 -17.81 25.29 -4.60
N THR A 5 -17.74 24.23 -3.81
CA THR A 5 -18.67 23.10 -3.89
C THR A 5 -20.09 23.66 -3.83
N SER A 6 -20.95 23.28 -4.78
CA SER A 6 -22.34 23.74 -4.77
C SER A 6 -23.00 23.24 -3.47
N ALA A 7 -23.95 24.02 -2.92
CA ALA A 7 -24.65 23.64 -1.68
C ALA A 7 -25.26 22.23 -1.75
N THR A 8 -25.68 21.82 -2.95
CA THR A 8 -26.15 20.46 -3.25
C THR A 8 -25.08 19.40 -3.05
N ALA A 9 -23.84 19.63 -3.52
CA ALA A 9 -22.73 18.70 -3.33
C ALA A 9 -22.37 18.53 -1.85
N THR A 10 -22.40 19.61 -1.08
CA THR A 10 -22.18 19.54 0.38
C THR A 10 -23.28 18.72 1.05
N SER A 11 -24.55 18.94 0.70
CA SER A 11 -25.66 18.17 1.26
C SER A 11 -25.56 16.67 0.97
N ILE A 12 -25.18 16.29 -0.26
CA ILE A 12 -24.99 14.88 -0.64
C ILE A 12 -23.84 14.25 0.17
N LEU A 13 -22.75 15.00 0.36
CA LEU A 13 -21.61 14.53 1.16
C LEU A 13 -21.98 14.37 2.63
N ASP A 14 -22.69 15.32 3.21
CA ASP A 14 -23.10 15.28 4.61
C ASP A 14 -24.02 14.08 4.89
N GLU A 15 -25.00 13.83 4.00
CA GLU A 15 -25.88 12.67 4.08
C GLU A 15 -25.09 11.35 3.95
N GLY A 16 -24.23 11.24 2.94
CA GLY A 16 -23.38 10.06 2.76
C GLY A 16 -22.42 9.82 3.93
N PHE A 17 -21.86 10.88 4.53
CA PHE A 17 -21.00 10.76 5.70
C PHE A 17 -21.76 10.34 6.94
N ALA A 18 -23.00 10.79 7.11
CA ALA A 18 -23.86 10.34 8.20
C ALA A 18 -24.14 8.84 8.11
N GLU A 19 -24.51 8.34 6.92
CA GLU A 19 -24.73 6.91 6.69
C GLU A 19 -23.48 6.07 6.95
N ILE A 20 -22.32 6.50 6.45
CA ILE A 20 -21.03 5.81 6.67
C ILE A 20 -20.70 5.78 8.17
N ASN A 21 -20.90 6.89 8.87
CA ASN A 21 -20.64 6.99 10.29
C ASN A 21 -21.59 6.07 11.10
N GLU A 22 -22.86 5.95 10.72
CA GLU A 22 -23.79 5.00 11.31
C GLU A 22 -23.31 3.56 11.11
N ARG A 23 -22.90 3.18 9.89
CA ARG A 23 -22.35 1.85 9.60
C ARG A 23 -21.12 1.52 10.45
N PHE A 24 -20.22 2.48 10.66
CA PHE A 24 -19.08 2.26 11.53
C PHE A 24 -19.47 2.12 13.01
N ASN A 25 -20.49 2.85 13.47
CA ASN A 25 -21.02 2.69 14.83
C ASN A 25 -21.69 1.32 15.02
N GLU A 26 -22.53 0.89 14.08
CA GLU A 26 -23.15 -0.45 14.10
C GLU A 26 -22.07 -1.54 14.17
N LEU A 27 -21.05 -1.42 13.32
CA LEU A 27 -19.94 -2.37 13.29
C LEU A 27 -19.17 -2.36 14.61
N GLY A 28 -18.89 -1.17 15.16
CA GLY A 28 -18.26 -1.00 16.47
C GLY A 28 -19.05 -1.67 17.59
N GLY A 29 -20.37 -1.50 17.61
CA GLY A 29 -21.28 -2.14 18.56
C GLY A 29 -21.27 -3.67 18.46
N ARG A 30 -21.29 -4.21 17.23
CA ARG A 30 -21.28 -5.67 16.99
C ARG A 30 -20.00 -6.36 17.47
N VAL A 31 -18.86 -5.67 17.40
CA VAL A 31 -17.54 -6.25 17.72
C VAL A 31 -16.95 -5.71 19.02
N GLY A 32 -17.68 -4.86 19.74
CA GLY A 32 -17.23 -4.24 20.98
C GLY A 32 -16.01 -3.32 20.83
N MET A 33 -15.80 -2.71 19.65
CA MET A 33 -14.67 -1.82 19.41
C MET A 33 -15.12 -0.36 19.25
N PRO A 34 -14.34 0.61 19.77
CA PRO A 34 -14.58 2.02 19.51
C PRO A 34 -14.55 2.32 18.01
N ILE A 35 -15.45 3.20 17.55
CA ILE A 35 -15.57 3.59 16.14
C ILE A 35 -14.23 4.03 15.52
N GLN A 36 -13.40 4.76 16.26
CA GLN A 36 -12.08 5.20 15.79
C GLN A 36 -11.14 4.03 15.48
N GLN A 37 -11.22 2.92 16.24
CA GLN A 37 -10.44 1.71 15.94
C GLN A 37 -10.96 1.00 14.68
N ILE A 38 -12.28 1.00 14.47
CA ILE A 38 -12.89 0.45 13.25
C ILE A 38 -12.45 1.26 12.03
N ILE A 39 -12.54 2.59 12.09
CA ILE A 39 -12.11 3.48 11.01
C ILE A 39 -10.62 3.28 10.73
N SER A 40 -9.77 3.23 11.76
CA SER A 40 -8.33 2.98 11.58
C SER A 40 -8.06 1.64 10.88
N ARG A 41 -8.77 0.57 11.26
CA ARG A 41 -8.66 -0.75 10.61
C ARG A 41 -9.19 -0.73 9.18
N PHE A 42 -10.31 -0.06 8.94
CA PHE A 42 -10.88 0.14 7.60
C PHE A 42 -9.89 0.87 6.71
N MET A 43 -9.39 2.03 7.15
CA MET A 43 -8.36 2.78 6.42
C MET A 43 -7.14 1.90 6.18
N LYS A 44 -6.65 1.15 7.15
CA LYS A 44 -5.51 0.22 6.93
C LYS A 44 -5.81 -0.90 5.91
N GLN A 45 -7.04 -1.39 5.88
CA GLN A 45 -7.46 -2.46 4.97
C GLN A 45 -7.65 -1.96 3.53
N TYR A 46 -8.18 -0.74 3.37
CA TYR A 46 -8.54 -0.17 2.07
C TYR A 46 -7.56 0.91 1.56
N SER A 47 -6.65 1.44 2.39
CA SER A 47 -5.56 2.34 1.95
C SER A 47 -4.50 1.60 1.11
N ARG A 48 -4.60 0.26 1.02
CA ARG A 48 -3.78 -0.59 0.15
C ARG A 48 -3.99 -0.33 -1.35
N THR A 49 -5.00 0.45 -1.74
CA THR A 49 -5.24 0.83 -3.14
C THR A 49 -4.62 2.18 -3.54
N ASN A 50 -3.79 2.80 -2.70
CA ASN A 50 -3.10 4.03 -3.08
C ASN A 50 -1.87 3.72 -3.95
N SER A 51 -1.97 4.00 -5.25
CA SER A 51 -0.87 3.90 -6.23
C SER A 51 0.38 4.70 -5.83
N ALA A 52 0.21 5.77 -5.05
CA ALA A 52 1.31 6.55 -4.49
C ALA A 52 2.12 5.76 -3.43
N ASN A 53 1.47 4.88 -2.67
CA ASN A 53 2.18 4.01 -1.72
C ASN A 53 2.96 2.92 -2.46
N ASP A 54 2.35 2.33 -3.48
CA ASP A 54 2.98 1.30 -4.31
C ASP A 54 4.25 1.82 -5.00
N TRP A 55 4.21 3.04 -5.55
CA TRP A 55 5.39 3.68 -6.14
C TRP A 55 6.48 3.93 -5.10
N ASN A 56 6.15 4.47 -3.93
CA ASN A 56 7.13 4.72 -2.86
C ASN A 56 7.75 3.41 -2.35
N THR A 57 6.95 2.35 -2.21
CA THR A 57 7.44 1.01 -1.84
C THR A 57 8.32 0.43 -2.93
N TYR A 58 7.94 0.59 -4.19
CA TYR A 58 8.77 0.19 -5.33
C TYR A 58 10.09 0.97 -5.38
N GLN A 59 10.13 2.26 -5.06
CA GLN A 59 11.39 3.02 -5.01
C GLN A 59 12.37 2.43 -3.99
N LYS A 60 11.89 2.03 -2.81
CA LYS A 60 12.70 1.34 -1.79
C LYS A 60 13.15 -0.04 -2.29
N TYR A 61 12.23 -0.80 -2.86
CA TYR A 61 12.50 -2.10 -3.46
C TYR A 61 13.57 -2.02 -4.56
N PHE A 62 13.47 -1.02 -5.44
CA PHE A 62 14.42 -0.76 -6.51
C PHE A 62 15.79 -0.41 -5.98
N ALA A 63 15.87 0.41 -4.93
CA ALA A 63 17.15 0.72 -4.29
C ALA A 63 17.83 -0.55 -3.73
N ALA A 64 17.07 -1.42 -3.06
CA ALA A 64 17.57 -2.68 -2.50
C ALA A 64 17.91 -3.74 -3.57
N ASN A 65 17.22 -3.73 -4.71
CA ASN A 65 17.34 -4.74 -5.77
C ASN A 65 17.94 -4.18 -7.07
N ARG A 66 18.66 -3.07 -6.99
CA ARG A 66 19.02 -2.22 -8.15
C ARG A 66 19.62 -2.98 -9.34
N ALA A 67 20.57 -3.88 -9.09
CA ALA A 67 21.22 -4.63 -10.15
C ALA A 67 20.22 -5.49 -10.95
N ARG A 68 19.32 -6.20 -10.26
CA ARG A 68 18.29 -7.05 -10.87
C ARG A 68 17.20 -6.23 -11.55
N GLU A 69 16.81 -5.09 -10.97
CA GLU A 69 15.82 -4.24 -11.63
C GLU A 69 16.37 -3.64 -12.93
N LEU A 70 17.65 -3.25 -12.96
CA LEU A 70 18.29 -2.73 -14.17
C LEU A 70 18.43 -3.78 -15.27
N THR A 71 18.53 -5.07 -14.95
CA THR A 71 18.54 -6.13 -15.99
C THR A 71 17.21 -6.27 -16.73
N ARG A 72 16.11 -5.69 -16.22
CA ARG A 72 14.84 -5.65 -16.95
C ARG A 72 14.88 -4.68 -18.13
N LEU A 73 15.73 -3.65 -18.08
CA LEU A 73 15.79 -2.65 -19.15
C LEU A 73 16.52 -3.21 -20.38
N PRO A 74 15.98 -2.98 -21.59
CA PRO A 74 16.75 -3.15 -22.81
C PRO A 74 18.01 -2.27 -22.78
N GLU A 75 19.14 -2.78 -23.27
CA GLU A 75 20.43 -2.05 -23.25
C GLU A 75 20.32 -0.64 -23.86
N ILE A 76 19.52 -0.48 -24.91
CA ILE A 76 19.30 0.79 -25.63
C ILE A 76 18.65 1.85 -24.72
N ASP A 77 17.64 1.45 -23.93
CA ASP A 77 16.96 2.33 -22.98
C ASP A 77 17.84 2.61 -21.75
N SER A 78 18.72 1.66 -21.40
CA SER A 78 19.65 1.79 -20.28
C SER A 78 20.72 2.87 -20.49
N VAL A 79 21.08 3.21 -21.73
CA VAL A 79 22.18 4.16 -22.02
C VAL A 79 21.68 5.61 -22.10
N THR A 80 20.45 5.82 -22.57
CA THR A 80 19.96 7.16 -22.94
C THR A 80 19.08 7.82 -21.88
N ALA A 81 18.49 7.05 -20.96
CA ALA A 81 17.59 7.57 -19.93
C ALA A 81 18.31 8.14 -18.70
N THR A 82 17.68 9.09 -18.01
CA THR A 82 18.09 9.53 -16.67
C THR A 82 17.81 8.45 -15.61
N PRO A 83 18.44 8.50 -14.42
CA PRO A 83 18.18 7.51 -13.36
C PRO A 83 16.70 7.38 -12.94
N SER A 84 15.95 8.49 -12.95
CA SER A 84 14.52 8.50 -12.61
C SER A 84 13.66 7.83 -13.69
N GLU A 85 13.99 8.08 -14.96
CA GLU A 85 13.32 7.46 -16.10
C GLU A 85 13.58 5.96 -16.15
N LYS A 86 14.82 5.53 -15.90
CA LYS A 86 15.18 4.10 -15.80
C LYS A 86 14.35 3.39 -14.74
N MET A 87 14.24 3.96 -13.54
CA MET A 87 13.45 3.37 -12.45
C MET A 87 11.96 3.28 -12.82
N SER A 88 11.41 4.31 -13.46
CA SER A 88 10.02 4.33 -13.92
C SER A 88 9.74 3.33 -15.04
N GLN A 89 10.73 3.07 -15.91
CA GLN A 89 10.66 2.02 -16.92
C GLN A 89 10.77 0.63 -16.29
N CYS A 90 11.72 0.41 -15.38
CA CYS A 90 11.83 -0.83 -14.61
C CYS A 90 10.52 -1.14 -13.88
N TYR A 91 9.84 -0.13 -13.33
CA TYR A 91 8.57 -0.36 -12.63
C TYR A 91 7.47 -0.86 -13.56
N ARG A 92 7.35 -0.25 -14.74
CA ARG A 92 6.40 -0.71 -15.76
C ARG A 92 6.70 -2.16 -16.19
N LEU A 93 7.97 -2.49 -16.40
CA LEU A 93 8.38 -3.84 -16.76
C LEU A 93 8.15 -4.82 -15.60
N PHE A 94 8.42 -4.42 -14.36
CA PHE A 94 8.11 -5.20 -13.17
C PHE A 94 6.60 -5.50 -13.06
N GLN A 95 5.74 -4.53 -13.34
CA GLN A 95 4.29 -4.76 -13.39
C GLN A 95 3.88 -5.69 -14.54
N GLN A 96 4.57 -5.63 -15.68
CA GLN A 96 4.31 -6.52 -16.83
C GLN A 96 4.80 -7.96 -16.58
N ASP A 97 5.92 -8.14 -15.89
CA ASP A 97 6.44 -9.45 -15.50
C ASP A 97 5.53 -10.15 -14.48
N TYR A 98 4.80 -9.37 -13.67
CA TYR A 98 3.96 -9.84 -12.57
C TYR A 98 2.56 -9.20 -12.59
N PRO A 99 1.75 -9.37 -13.65
CA PRO A 99 0.52 -8.60 -13.85
C PRO A 99 -0.48 -8.72 -12.70
N ASP A 100 -0.57 -9.90 -12.09
CA ASP A 100 -1.53 -10.19 -11.01
C ASP A 100 -0.93 -10.09 -9.60
N THR A 101 0.41 -10.10 -9.48
CA THR A 101 1.09 -10.29 -8.18
C THR A 101 2.05 -9.18 -7.81
N TRP A 102 2.31 -8.20 -8.69
CA TRP A 102 3.26 -7.12 -8.44
C TRP A 102 2.99 -6.34 -7.14
N GLN A 103 1.71 -6.08 -6.82
CA GLN A 103 1.31 -5.42 -5.56
C GLN A 103 1.59 -6.28 -4.33
N GLU A 104 1.36 -7.58 -4.45
CA GLU A 104 1.63 -8.52 -3.37
C GLU A 104 3.13 -8.65 -3.10
N ILE A 105 3.96 -8.70 -4.15
CA ILE A 105 5.42 -8.70 -4.04
C ILE A 105 5.91 -7.47 -3.27
N LEU A 106 5.40 -6.27 -3.61
CA LEU A 106 5.74 -5.04 -2.90
C LEU A 106 5.23 -5.02 -1.46
N THR A 107 4.03 -5.57 -1.23
CA THR A 107 3.47 -5.69 0.12
C THR A 107 4.31 -6.61 1.00
N ILE A 108 4.73 -7.76 0.48
CA ILE A 108 5.60 -8.70 1.19
C ILE A 108 6.95 -8.05 1.50
N TYR A 109 7.51 -7.31 0.55
CA TYR A 109 8.75 -6.56 0.76
C TYR A 109 8.62 -5.55 1.90
N GLU A 110 7.55 -4.75 1.91
CA GLU A 110 7.30 -3.80 2.99
C GLU A 110 7.09 -4.49 4.34
N GLU A 111 6.34 -5.60 4.39
CA GLU A 111 6.16 -6.40 5.60
C GLU A 111 7.49 -7.01 6.10
N ALA A 112 8.38 -7.41 5.19
CA ALA A 112 9.72 -7.94 5.52
C ALA A 112 10.68 -6.85 6.04
N GLU A 113 10.67 -5.66 5.43
CA GLU A 113 11.44 -4.50 5.92
C GLU A 113 10.99 -4.12 7.35
N VAL A 114 9.68 -4.12 7.60
CA VAL A 114 9.11 -3.89 8.94
C VAL A 114 9.57 -4.96 9.95
N LEU A 115 9.83 -6.19 9.52
CA LEU A 115 10.36 -7.26 10.38
C LEU A 115 11.86 -7.11 10.69
N GLY A 116 12.62 -6.62 9.71
CA GLY A 116 14.06 -6.36 9.84
C GLY A 116 14.37 -5.17 10.76
N ASP A 117 13.43 -4.22 10.83
CA ASP A 117 13.50 -3.00 11.64
C ASP A 117 13.84 -3.30 13.12
N MET A 118 14.98 -2.76 13.57
CA MET A 118 15.65 -3.18 14.80
C MET A 118 14.91 -2.75 16.08
N ASP A 119 14.03 -1.76 15.98
CA ASP A 119 13.32 -1.18 17.12
C ASP A 119 12.11 -2.02 17.60
N LYS A 120 11.84 -3.15 16.93
CA LYS A 120 10.76 -4.07 17.33
C LYS A 120 11.26 -5.13 18.31
N THR A 121 10.50 -5.32 19.39
CA THR A 121 10.77 -6.37 20.38
C THR A 121 10.60 -7.75 19.77
N VAL A 122 11.25 -8.76 20.34
CA VAL A 122 11.16 -10.17 19.88
C VAL A 122 9.71 -10.64 19.77
N ALA A 123 8.85 -10.22 20.70
CA ALA A 123 7.42 -10.53 20.69
C ALA A 123 6.68 -9.94 19.48
N GLN A 124 6.99 -8.70 19.10
CA GLN A 124 6.41 -8.05 17.92
C GLN A 124 6.85 -8.73 16.62
N ARG A 125 8.13 -9.15 16.54
CA ARG A 125 8.64 -9.90 15.39
C ARG A 125 8.00 -11.27 15.28
N GLN A 126 7.82 -12.00 16.39
CA GLN A 126 7.09 -13.27 16.40
C GLN A 126 5.64 -13.12 15.95
N GLN A 127 4.94 -12.06 16.39
CA GLN A 127 3.56 -11.80 15.95
C GLN A 127 3.47 -11.51 14.45
N LEU A 128 4.38 -10.69 13.90
CA LEU A 128 4.43 -10.44 12.46
C LEU A 128 4.79 -11.71 11.68
N PHE A 129 5.78 -12.47 12.13
CA PHE A 129 6.16 -13.73 11.49
C PHE A 129 4.98 -14.69 11.41
N GLN A 130 4.30 -14.96 12.54
CA GLN A 130 3.10 -15.80 12.59
C GLN A 130 1.98 -15.29 11.68
N LYS A 131 1.80 -13.97 11.59
CA LYS A 131 0.81 -13.36 10.69
C LYS A 131 1.15 -13.60 9.23
N ILE A 132 2.42 -13.50 8.85
CA ILE A 132 2.89 -13.73 7.50
C ILE A 132 2.82 -15.21 7.15
N THR A 133 3.27 -16.11 8.03
CA THR A 133 3.17 -17.57 7.83
C THR A 133 1.73 -17.99 7.55
N LYS A 134 0.76 -17.44 8.28
CA LYS A 134 -0.67 -17.72 8.05
C LYS A 134 -1.16 -17.33 6.65
N LYS A 135 -0.61 -16.27 6.05
CA LYS A 135 -0.97 -15.87 4.67
C LYS A 135 -0.42 -16.85 3.63
N PHE A 136 0.70 -17.51 3.91
CA PHE A 136 1.36 -18.44 2.99
C PHE A 136 0.91 -19.91 3.15
N SER A 137 0.20 -20.23 4.22
CA SER A 137 -0.29 -21.58 4.51
C SER A 137 -1.77 -21.80 4.09
N GLN A 138 -2.31 -20.93 3.23
CA GLN A 138 -3.66 -21.01 2.69
C GLN A 138 -3.60 -21.01 1.16
#